data_AF-A0A659UK25-F1
#
_entry.id   AF-A0A659UK25-F1
#
_cell.length_a   1.000
_cell.length_b   1.000
_cell.length_c   1.000
_cell.angle_alpha   90.00
_cell.angle_beta   90.00
_cell.angle_gamma   90.00
#
_symmetry.space_group_name_H-M   'P 1'
#
loop_
_entity.id
_entity.type
_entity.pdbx_description
1 polymer ?
#
loop_
_entity_poly.entity_id
_entity_poly.type
_entity_poly.pdbx_seq_one_letter_code
_entity_poly.pdbx_strand_id
1 'polypeptide(L)'
;NSALLTPALLDRLLHENAERPVVAFVHWGREYKTEPSAREEMLADQMRLRGVSAIVGGHPHVSSEAIVPLGGGDVAEVYSLGNFLFDQKAERSSGSMLELRVFPQGTIFARLIPLPNYFE
;
A
#
# COMPACT_ATOMS: atom_id res chain seq x y z
N ASN A 1 17.72 -1.42 -4.46
CA ASN A 1 18.24 -0.45 -5.44
C ASN A 1 17.43 0.84 -5.33
N SER A 2 17.82 1.78 -4.46
CA SER A 2 17.10 3.05 -4.21
C SER A 2 17.22 4.06 -5.36
N ALA A 3 18.11 3.81 -6.32
CA ALA A 3 18.36 4.71 -7.44
C ALA A 3 17.19 4.85 -8.43
N LEU A 4 16.18 3.97 -8.37
CA LEU A 4 15.02 4.02 -9.27
C LEU A 4 13.89 4.94 -8.80
N LEU A 5 13.82 5.25 -7.50
CA LEU A 5 12.80 6.13 -6.92
C LEU A 5 13.44 7.47 -6.55
N THR A 6 13.47 8.39 -7.52
CA THR A 6 14.01 9.74 -7.33
C THR A 6 12.95 10.69 -6.75
N PRO A 7 13.35 11.80 -6.11
CA PRO A 7 12.39 12.83 -5.69
C PRO A 7 11.50 13.31 -6.84
N ALA A 8 12.09 13.54 -8.02
CA ALA A 8 11.33 13.95 -9.22
C ALA A 8 10.28 12.92 -9.66
N LEU A 9 10.53 11.62 -9.46
CA LEU A 9 9.52 10.59 -9.71
C LEU A 9 8.40 10.65 -8.68
N LEU A 10 8.74 10.82 -7.40
CA LEU A 10 7.76 10.96 -6.32
C LEU A 10 6.92 12.23 -6.47
N ASP A 11 7.50 13.33 -6.94
CA ASP A 11 6.80 14.60 -7.18
C ASP A 11 5.66 14.47 -8.20
N ARG A 12 5.64 13.41 -9.02
CA ARG A 12 4.49 13.09 -9.89
C ARG A 12 3.23 12.69 -9.12
N LEU A 13 3.33 12.41 -7.82
CA LEU A 13 2.19 12.19 -6.93
C LEU A 13 1.52 13.51 -6.53
N LEU A 14 2.18 14.65 -6.72
CA LEU A 14 1.57 15.96 -6.49
C LEU A 14 0.51 16.21 -7.56
N HIS A 15 -0.71 16.49 -7.11
CA HIS A 15 -1.83 16.82 -7.98
C HIS A 15 -2.47 18.12 -7.52
N GLU A 16 -2.75 19.02 -8.47
CA GLU A 16 -3.38 20.32 -8.19
C GLU A 16 -4.85 20.19 -7.76
N ASN A 17 -5.52 19.11 -8.19
CA ASN A 17 -6.91 18.84 -7.85
C ASN A 17 -7.03 17.91 -6.64
N ALA A 18 -7.30 18.49 -5.47
CA ALA A 18 -7.50 17.76 -4.22
C ALA A 18 -8.84 17.01 -4.12
N GLU A 19 -9.77 17.17 -5.08
CA GLU A 19 -11.07 16.46 -5.08
C GLU A 19 -10.92 14.98 -5.46
N ARG A 20 -9.78 14.60 -6.06
CA ARG A 20 -9.51 13.21 -6.47
C ARG A 20 -8.41 12.64 -5.58
N PRO A 21 -8.71 11.63 -4.73
CA PRO A 21 -7.70 11.00 -3.91
C PRO A 21 -6.67 10.28 -4.78
N VAL A 22 -5.41 10.37 -4.37
CA VAL A 22 -4.28 9.74 -5.05
C VAL A 22 -3.91 8.48 -4.29
N VAL A 23 -3.88 7.35 -4.98
CA VAL A 23 -3.47 6.06 -4.41
C VAL A 23 -2.11 5.68 -4.97
N ALA A 24 -1.09 5.64 -4.12
CA ALA A 24 0.22 5.13 -4.50
C ALA A 24 0.21 3.61 -4.44
N PHE A 25 0.25 2.95 -5.60
CA PHE A 25 0.39 1.50 -5.68
C PHE A 25 1.84 1.13 -5.98
N VAL A 26 2.49 0.41 -5.06
CA VAL A 26 3.94 0.23 -5.06
C VAL A 26 4.35 -1.24 -4.92
N HIS A 27 5.41 -1.61 -5.64
CA HIS A 27 6.03 -2.93 -5.53
C HIS A 27 7.33 -2.80 -4.72
N TRP A 28 7.35 -3.30 -3.49
CA TRP A 28 8.41 -3.01 -2.51
C TRP A 28 8.50 -4.01 -1.36
N GLY A 29 9.39 -3.79 -0.40
CA GLY A 29 9.50 -4.67 0.77
C GLY A 29 10.32 -5.91 0.50
N ARG A 30 10.26 -6.87 1.42
CA ARG A 30 11.04 -8.11 1.39
C ARG A 30 10.11 -9.31 1.45
N GLU A 31 10.44 -10.35 0.69
CA GLU A 31 9.68 -11.61 0.69
C GLU A 31 9.43 -12.12 2.12
N TYR A 32 8.17 -12.45 2.39
CA TYR A 32 7.65 -13.00 3.64
C TYR A 32 7.95 -12.15 4.88
N LYS A 33 8.11 -10.84 4.72
CA LYS A 33 8.16 -9.88 5.83
C LYS A 33 6.87 -9.08 5.88
N THR A 34 6.26 -9.05 7.05
CA THR A 34 5.00 -8.33 7.32
C THR A 34 5.23 -6.86 7.66
N GLU A 35 6.47 -6.50 8.01
CA GLU A 35 6.84 -5.14 8.39
C GLU A 35 7.66 -4.45 7.29
N PRO A 36 7.47 -3.14 7.08
CA PRO A 36 8.32 -2.33 6.22
C PRO A 36 9.75 -2.26 6.77
N SER A 37 10.74 -2.10 5.89
CA SER A 37 12.07 -1.69 6.34
C SER A 37 12.15 -0.17 6.43
N ALA A 38 13.23 0.35 7.03
CA ALA A 38 13.51 1.79 7.08
C ALA A 38 13.44 2.48 5.70
N ARG A 39 13.71 1.74 4.61
CA ARG A 39 13.54 2.27 3.25
C ARG A 39 12.07 2.46 2.88
N GLU A 40 11.22 1.48 3.17
CA GLU A 40 9.79 1.54 2.87
C GLU A 40 9.12 2.59 3.76
N GLU A 41 9.48 2.69 5.04
CA GLU A 41 9.01 3.76 5.94
C GLU A 41 9.38 5.15 5.41
N MET A 42 10.64 5.35 5.00
CA MET A 42 11.08 6.61 4.41
C MET A 42 10.30 6.95 3.13
N LEU A 43 10.07 5.96 2.25
CA LEU A 43 9.31 6.17 1.02
C LEU A 43 7.84 6.46 1.31
N ALA A 44 7.24 5.78 2.29
CA ALA A 44 5.87 6.00 2.71
C ALA A 44 5.69 7.44 3.23
N ASP A 45 6.62 7.93 4.05
CA ASP A 45 6.60 9.31 4.52
C ASP A 45 6.79 10.33 3.39
N GLN A 46 7.67 10.04 2.42
CA GLN A 46 7.84 10.90 1.25
C GLN A 46 6.59 10.98 0.37
N MET A 47 5.86 9.87 0.20
CA MET A 47 4.58 9.87 -0.52
C MET A 47 3.50 10.61 0.27
N ARG A 48 3.43 10.39 1.60
CA ARG A 48 2.53 11.09 2.52
C ARG A 48 2.67 12.61 2.40
N LEU A 49 3.90 13.12 2.42
CA LEU A 49 4.20 14.54 2.28
C LEU A 49 3.77 15.13 0.91
N ARG A 50 3.44 14.29 -0.07
CA ARG A 50 2.97 14.68 -1.41
C ARG A 50 1.45 14.51 -1.59
N GLY A 51 0.73 14.28 -0.50
CA GLY A 51 -0.74 14.32 -0.50
C GLY A 51 -1.42 13.06 -1.04
N VAL A 52 -0.74 11.92 -1.05
CA VAL A 52 -1.41 10.63 -1.33
C VAL A 52 -2.43 10.35 -0.23
N SER A 53 -3.59 9.80 -0.59
CA SER A 53 -4.64 9.42 0.37
C SER A 53 -4.48 8.00 0.88
N ALA A 54 -3.87 7.13 0.05
CA ALA A 54 -3.53 5.78 0.44
C ALA A 54 -2.24 5.30 -0.22
N ILE A 55 -1.51 4.44 0.49
CA ILE A 55 -0.33 3.73 0.00
C ILE A 55 -0.65 2.25 0.07
N VAL A 56 -0.55 1.57 -1.05
CA VAL A 56 -0.92 0.16 -1.19
C VAL A 56 0.27 -0.57 -1.79
N GLY A 57 0.88 -1.44 -0.99
CA GLY A 57 2.04 -2.21 -1.40
C GLY A 57 1.70 -3.61 -1.87
N GLY A 58 2.66 -4.20 -2.57
CA GLY A 58 2.74 -5.61 -2.91
C GLY A 58 4.20 -6.02 -3.08
N HIS A 59 4.44 -7.31 -3.32
CA HIS A 59 5.74 -8.05 -3.40
C HIS A 59 6.07 -8.95 -2.23
N PRO A 60 5.82 -8.62 -0.94
CA PRO A 60 6.21 -9.51 0.16
C PRO A 60 5.56 -10.90 0.14
N HIS A 61 4.60 -11.17 -0.74
CA HIS A 61 3.84 -12.44 -0.83
C HIS A 61 3.06 -12.82 0.43
N VAL A 62 3.07 -11.94 1.44
CA VAL A 62 2.30 -12.01 2.68
C VAL A 62 1.49 -10.72 2.80
N SER A 63 0.22 -10.82 3.17
CA SER A 63 -0.67 -9.68 3.36
C SER A 63 -0.46 -9.02 4.72
N SER A 64 -0.63 -7.70 4.78
CA SER A 64 -0.79 -6.96 6.04
C SER A 64 -2.04 -7.42 6.79
N GLU A 65 -1.99 -7.38 8.11
CA GLU A 65 -3.14 -7.72 8.97
C GLU A 65 -4.10 -6.55 9.16
N ALA A 66 -3.62 -5.32 8.97
CA ALA A 66 -4.38 -4.09 9.20
C ALA A 66 -3.99 -2.99 8.21
N ILE A 67 -4.86 -1.99 8.12
CA ILE A 67 -4.55 -0.69 7.52
C ILE A 67 -3.91 0.17 8.62
N VAL A 68 -2.71 0.69 8.35
CA VAL A 68 -1.97 1.53 9.28
C VAL A 68 -2.19 3.01 8.93
N PRO A 69 -2.68 3.84 9.86
CA PRO A 69 -2.79 5.28 9.63
C PRO A 69 -1.42 5.95 9.78
N LEU A 70 -1.02 6.73 8.79
CA LEU A 70 0.18 7.58 8.84
C LEU A 70 -0.20 9.05 9.03
N GLY A 71 0.71 9.84 9.59
CA GLY A 71 0.53 11.29 9.76
C GLY A 71 -0.65 11.69 10.65
N GLY A 72 -1.09 10.82 11.57
CA GLY A 72 -2.27 11.08 12.40
C GLY A 72 -3.61 10.75 11.72
N GLY A 73 -3.60 10.03 10.60
CA GLY A 73 -4.80 9.58 9.89
C GLY A 73 -4.98 10.19 8.50
N ASP A 74 -4.04 11.03 8.05
CA ASP A 74 -4.06 11.64 6.71
C ASP A 74 -3.95 10.61 5.60
N VAL A 75 -3.24 9.51 5.85
CA VAL A 75 -2.94 8.49 4.84
C VAL A 75 -3.19 7.09 5.40
N ALA A 76 -3.89 6.27 4.62
CA ALA A 76 -4.07 4.85 4.89
C ALA A 76 -2.95 4.04 4.22
N GLU A 77 -2.14 3.34 4.99
CA GLU A 77 -1.12 2.42 4.47
C GLU A 77 -1.59 0.97 4.58
N VAL A 78 -1.47 0.24 3.48
CA VAL A 78 -1.45 -1.22 3.45
C VAL A 78 -0.09 -1.62 2.91
N TYR A 79 0.81 -2.06 3.79
CA TYR A 79 2.19 -2.37 3.43
C TYR A 79 2.28 -3.45 2.35
N SER A 80 1.42 -4.47 2.39
CA SER A 80 1.35 -5.51 1.38
C SER A 80 -0.04 -6.12 1.27
N LEU A 81 -0.54 -6.30 0.05
CA LEU A 81 -1.72 -7.14 -0.22
C LEU A 81 -1.40 -8.64 -0.29
N GLY A 82 -0.12 -9.00 -0.32
CA GLY A 82 0.31 -10.37 -0.51
C GLY A 82 -0.09 -10.94 -1.88
N ASN A 83 -0.41 -12.23 -1.91
CA ASN A 83 -0.81 -12.94 -3.10
C ASN A 83 -2.33 -12.89 -3.31
N PHE A 84 -2.80 -12.70 -4.55
CA PHE A 84 -4.23 -12.81 -4.86
C PHE A 84 -4.65 -14.29 -4.99
N LEU A 85 -5.00 -14.75 -6.19
CA LEU A 85 -5.37 -16.15 -6.47
C LEU A 85 -4.20 -16.99 -7.01
N PHE A 86 -2.94 -16.62 -6.76
CA PHE A 86 -1.78 -17.30 -7.32
C PHE A 86 -0.73 -17.58 -6.25
N ASP A 87 0.13 -18.56 -6.52
CA ASP A 87 1.33 -18.89 -5.73
C ASP A 87 1.09 -19.00 -4.20
N GLN A 88 -0.04 -19.57 -3.82
CA GLN A 88 -0.43 -19.78 -2.41
C GLN A 88 0.17 -21.06 -1.80
N LYS A 89 1.20 -21.62 -2.43
CA LYS A 89 1.79 -22.92 -2.01
C LYS A 89 2.81 -22.77 -0.88
N ALA A 90 3.30 -21.55 -0.63
CA ALA A 90 4.21 -21.30 0.46
C ALA A 90 3.44 -21.27 1.78
N GLU A 91 3.96 -21.95 2.81
CA GLU A 91 3.32 -22.00 4.14
C GLU A 91 3.06 -20.60 4.76
N ARG A 92 3.83 -19.59 4.32
CA ARG A 92 3.76 -18.22 4.80
C ARG A 92 3.10 -17.25 3.83
N SER A 93 2.62 -17.72 2.68
CA SER A 93 1.90 -16.84 1.75
C SER A 93 0.50 -16.56 2.26
N SER A 94 0.06 -15.32 2.08
CA SER A 94 -1.30 -14.91 2.37
C SER A 94 -1.74 -13.81 1.43
N GLY A 95 -3.04 -13.59 1.35
CA GLY A 95 -3.66 -12.65 0.43
C GLY A 95 -4.69 -11.77 1.09
N SER A 96 -4.81 -10.55 0.60
CA SER A 96 -5.92 -9.68 0.93
C SER A 96 -6.34 -8.84 -0.28
N MET A 97 -7.60 -8.43 -0.28
CA MET A 97 -8.16 -7.48 -1.20
C MET A 97 -8.46 -6.18 -0.45
N LEU A 98 -8.04 -5.05 -1.02
CA LEU A 98 -8.40 -3.74 -0.49
C LEU A 98 -9.62 -3.20 -1.25
N GLU A 99 -10.72 -3.00 -0.53
CA GLU A 99 -11.86 -2.24 -1.02
C GLU A 99 -11.64 -0.75 -0.69
N LEU A 100 -11.57 0.08 -1.74
CA LEU A 100 -11.51 1.54 -1.62
C LEU A 100 -12.81 2.15 -2.16
N ARG A 101 -13.43 3.03 -1.38
CA ARG A 101 -14.56 3.87 -1.80
C ARG A 101 -14.14 5.32 -1.74
N VAL A 102 -14.35 6.04 -2.84
CA VAL A 102 -14.09 7.48 -2.95
C VAL A 102 -15.42 8.22 -2.88
N PHE A 103 -15.50 9.23 -2.02
CA PHE A 103 -16.68 10.07 -1.89
C PHE A 103 -16.50 11.40 -2.66
N PRO A 104 -17.60 12.06 -3.07
CA PRO A 104 -17.53 13.30 -3.86
C PRO A 104 -16.73 14.43 -3.20
N GLN A 105 -16.68 14.47 -1.88
CA GLN A 105 -15.89 15.44 -1.10
C GLN A 105 -14.38 15.11 -1.00
N GLY A 106 -13.90 14.12 -1.76
CA GLY A 106 -12.48 13.74 -1.83
C GLY A 106 -12.01 12.79 -0.72
N THR A 107 -12.87 12.42 0.23
CA THR A 107 -12.51 11.46 1.29
C THR A 107 -12.57 10.01 0.79
N ILE A 108 -11.84 9.13 1.46
CA ILE A 108 -11.87 7.69 1.17
C ILE A 108 -12.37 6.88 2.38
N PHE A 109 -13.01 5.76 2.08
CA PHE A 109 -13.18 4.66 3.03
C PHE A 109 -12.39 3.45 2.50
N ALA A 110 -11.67 2.80 3.39
CA ALA A 110 -10.83 1.64 3.06
C ALA A 110 -11.19 0.46 3.96
N ARG A 111 -11.32 -0.73 3.36
CA ARG A 111 -11.52 -1.98 4.08
C ARG A 111 -10.60 -3.05 3.51
N LEU A 112 -9.81 -3.67 4.38
CA LEU A 112 -9.00 -4.82 4.03
C LEU A 112 -9.81 -6.10 4.22
N ILE A 113 -9.86 -6.94 3.19
CA ILE A 113 -10.63 -8.17 3.14
C ILE A 113 -9.64 -9.32 2.97
N PRO A 114 -9.45 -10.18 3.99
CA PRO A 114 -8.60 -11.35 3.86
C PRO A 114 -9.11 -12.29 2.76
N LEU A 115 -8.18 -12.82 1.97
CA LEU A 115 -8.46 -13.86 0.99
C LEU A 115 -8.04 -15.21 1.58
N PRO A 116 -8.95 -16.21 1.62
CA PRO A 116 -8.56 -17.54 2.02
C PRO A 116 -7.60 -18.16 0.99
N ASN A 117 -6.81 -19.13 1.43
CA ASN A 117 -6.05 -19.96 0.50
C ASN A 117 -7.03 -20.87 -0.24
N TYR A 118 -7.14 -20.71 -1.56
CA TYR A 118 -8.06 -21.48 -2.42
C TYR A 118 -7.41 -22.72 -3.06
N PHE A 119 -6.14 -22.99 -2.75
CA PHE A 119 -5.39 -24.14 -3.30
C PHE A 119 -5.27 -25.31 -2.31
N GLU A 120 -5.93 -25.21 -1.16
CA GLU A 120 -6.11 -26.28 -0.17
C GLU A 120 -7.49 -26.95 -0.29
#